data_AF-A0A8R1EMW2-F1
#
_entry.id   AF-A0A8R1EMW2-F1
#
_cell.length_a   1.000
_cell.length_b   1.000
_cell.length_c   1.000
_cell.angle_alpha   90.00
_cell.angle_beta   90.00
_cell.angle_gamma   90.00
#
_symmetry.space_group_name_H-M   'P 1'
#
loop_
_entity.id
_entity.type
_entity.pdbx_description
1 polymer ?
#
loop_
_entity_poly.entity_id
_entity_poly.type
_entity_poly.pdbx_seq_one_letter_code
_entity_poly.pdbx_strand_id
1 'polypeptide(L)'
;VASCNGCKSFFRRVTIEKLQYTCQHDNKCYENRKVGGGGSSPKCRSCRYKKCLDMGMNPLGIQSELRKHSECSDDVENTSGKEIVVLPRIHEPPKSIESQITDLIQQLIILDLKTVAFRDCSYNPTTLPPLKRRCQR
;
A
#
# COMPACT_ATOMS: atom_id res chain seq x y z
N VAL A 1 4.15 -17.18 3.60
CA VAL A 1 5.57 -16.95 3.20
C VAL A 1 6.12 -15.73 3.90
N ALA A 2 7.18 -15.88 4.70
CA ALA A 2 7.87 -14.74 5.30
C ALA A 2 8.55 -13.92 4.20
N SER A 3 8.24 -12.63 4.13
CA SER A 3 8.78 -11.72 3.12
C SER A 3 8.84 -10.30 3.63
N CYS A 4 9.70 -9.46 3.05
CA CYS A 4 9.77 -8.06 3.42
C CYS A 4 8.51 -7.29 2.98
N ASN A 5 8.21 -6.18 3.67
CA ASN A 5 7.06 -5.31 3.37
C ASN A 5 7.02 -4.87 1.90
N GLY A 6 8.20 -4.62 1.30
CA GLY A 6 8.29 -4.24 -0.11
C GLY A 6 7.82 -5.33 -1.07
N CYS A 7 8.11 -6.61 -0.80
CA CYS A 7 7.67 -7.72 -1.65
C CYS A 7 6.19 -8.05 -1.43
N LYS A 8 5.68 -7.93 -0.19
CA LYS A 8 4.26 -8.06 0.12
C LYS A 8 3.41 -7.05 -0.67
N SER A 9 3.75 -5.76 -0.60
CA SER A 9 3.01 -4.70 -1.30
C SER A 9 3.21 -4.72 -2.82
N PHE A 10 4.36 -5.18 -3.30
CA PHE A 10 4.59 -5.39 -4.73
C PHE A 10 3.72 -6.53 -5.25
N PHE A 11 3.78 -7.71 -4.63
CA PHE A 11 3.04 -8.89 -5.06
C PHE A 11 1.52 -8.67 -5.04
N ARG A 12 1.00 -7.99 -4.01
CA ARG A 12 -0.42 -7.59 -3.94
C ARG A 12 -0.84 -6.71 -5.11
N ARG A 13 -0.11 -5.64 -5.41
CA ARG A 13 -0.44 -4.73 -6.54
C ARG A 13 -0.46 -5.46 -7.87
N VAL A 14 0.62 -6.19 -8.17
CA VAL A 14 0.77 -6.94 -9.43
C VAL A 14 -0.34 -7.97 -9.62
N THR A 15 -0.72 -8.65 -8.53
CA THR A 15 -1.78 -9.67 -8.56
C THR A 15 -3.17 -9.07 -8.72
N ILE A 16 -3.49 -8.02 -7.96
CA ILE A 16 -4.83 -7.38 -7.98
C ILE A 16 -5.06 -6.66 -9.30
N GLU A 17 -4.08 -5.88 -9.74
CA GLU A 17 -4.15 -5.09 -10.98
C GLU A 17 -3.87 -5.95 -12.23
N LYS A 18 -3.60 -7.26 -12.06
CA LYS A 18 -3.24 -8.21 -13.13
C LYS A 18 -2.14 -7.68 -14.06
N LEU A 19 -1.13 -7.01 -13.50
CA LEU A 19 -0.05 -6.40 -14.27
C LEU A 19 0.86 -7.48 -14.84
N GLN A 20 1.04 -7.48 -16.16
CA GLN A 20 2.02 -8.34 -16.84
C GLN A 20 3.29 -7.54 -17.13
N TYR A 21 4.43 -8.08 -16.71
CA TYR A 21 5.73 -7.49 -16.98
C TYR A 21 6.58 -8.43 -17.84
N THR A 22 7.17 -7.87 -18.88
CA THR A 22 8.12 -8.58 -19.75
C THR A 22 9.55 -8.30 -19.29
N CYS A 23 10.39 -9.34 -19.22
CA CYS A 23 11.83 -9.16 -19.02
C CYS A 23 12.50 -8.82 -20.35
N GLN A 24 13.48 -7.91 -20.34
CA GLN A 24 14.29 -7.55 -21.51
C GLN A 24 15.58 -8.40 -21.62
N HIS A 25 15.74 -9.38 -20.74
CA HIS A 25 16.92 -10.25 -20.63
C HIS A 25 16.44 -11.70 -20.46
N ASP A 26 17.29 -12.58 -19.92
CA ASP A 26 17.03 -14.03 -19.85
C ASP A 26 16.08 -14.48 -18.72
N ASN A 27 15.25 -13.60 -18.16
CA ASN A 27 14.41 -13.88 -16.98
C ASN A 27 15.17 -14.35 -15.70
N LYS A 28 16.50 -14.26 -15.69
CA LYS A 28 17.37 -14.71 -14.57
C LYS A 28 17.94 -13.56 -13.73
N CYS A 29 17.31 -12.38 -13.78
CA CYS A 29 17.81 -11.18 -13.11
C CYS A 29 18.02 -11.31 -11.58
N TYR A 30 17.38 -12.29 -10.92
CA TYR A 30 17.49 -12.49 -9.46
C TYR A 30 18.22 -13.76 -9.04
N GLU A 31 18.75 -14.55 -9.99
CA GLU A 31 19.41 -15.83 -9.72
C GLU A 31 20.89 -15.65 -9.33
N ASN A 32 21.61 -14.72 -9.96
CA ASN A 32 23.06 -14.55 -9.80
C ASN A 32 23.50 -13.42 -8.85
N ARG A 33 22.68 -13.04 -7.86
CA ARG A 33 23.08 -11.99 -6.92
C ARG A 33 24.00 -12.56 -5.85
N LYS A 34 25.32 -12.41 -6.04
CA LYS A 34 26.30 -12.58 -4.96
C LYS A 34 25.95 -11.60 -3.84
N VAL A 35 25.65 -12.13 -2.67
CA VAL A 35 25.46 -11.38 -1.42
C VAL A 35 26.78 -10.67 -1.13
N GLY A 36 26.89 -9.37 -1.44
CA GLY A 36 28.06 -8.55 -1.11
C GLY A 36 28.74 -7.75 -2.22
N GLY A 37 28.31 -7.85 -3.49
CA GLY A 37 28.88 -7.03 -4.58
C GLY A 37 28.05 -5.78 -4.86
N GLY A 38 28.63 -4.58 -4.73
CA GLY A 38 28.02 -3.26 -4.98
C GLY A 38 27.64 -2.96 -6.44
N GLY A 39 26.98 -3.88 -7.13
CA GLY A 39 26.39 -3.67 -8.45
C GLY A 39 24.90 -3.32 -8.33
N SER A 40 24.43 -2.36 -9.14
CA SER A 40 23.03 -1.94 -9.13
C SER A 40 22.11 -3.17 -9.29
N SER A 41 21.28 -3.43 -8.28
CA SER A 41 20.35 -4.54 -8.29
C SER A 41 19.45 -4.47 -9.53
N PRO A 42 19.37 -5.51 -10.39
CA PRO A 42 18.47 -5.46 -11.52
C PRO A 42 17.02 -5.37 -11.01
N LYS A 43 16.41 -4.19 -11.18
CA LYS A 43 15.06 -3.82 -10.71
C LYS A 43 13.94 -4.49 -11.50
N CYS A 44 14.23 -5.56 -12.25
CA CYS A 44 13.28 -6.17 -13.18
C CYS A 44 12.02 -6.60 -12.43
N ARG A 45 10.87 -6.04 -12.83
CA ARG A 45 9.58 -6.33 -12.19
C ARG A 45 9.09 -7.73 -12.54
N SER A 46 9.32 -8.19 -13.77
CA SER A 46 8.99 -9.53 -14.24
C SER A 46 9.67 -10.61 -13.39
N CYS A 47 11.00 -10.57 -13.28
CA CYS A 47 11.74 -11.57 -12.51
C CYS A 47 11.51 -11.45 -11.00
N ARG A 48 11.17 -10.26 -10.48
CA ARG A 48 10.75 -10.09 -9.08
C ARG A 48 9.45 -10.83 -8.80
N TYR A 49 8.47 -10.68 -9.69
CA TYR A 49 7.18 -11.35 -9.55
C TYR A 49 7.33 -12.87 -9.68
N LYS A 50 8.10 -13.35 -10.66
CA LYS A 50 8.46 -14.77 -10.79
C LYS A 50 9.07 -15.31 -9.49
N LYS A 51 10.07 -14.62 -8.92
CA LYS A 51 10.69 -15.01 -7.65
C LYS A 51 9.70 -15.03 -6.47
N CYS A 52 8.71 -14.15 -6.45
CA CYS A 52 7.64 -14.19 -5.44
C CYS A 52 6.82 -15.48 -5.55
N LEU A 53 6.47 -15.90 -6.78
CA LEU A 53 5.76 -17.16 -7.03
C LEU A 53 6.62 -18.37 -6.64
N ASP A 54 7.90 -18.38 -7.04
CA ASP A 54 8.84 -19.47 -6.74
C ASP A 54 9.05 -19.65 -5.23
N MET A 55 9.01 -18.55 -4.46
CA MET A 55 9.07 -18.56 -3.00
C MET A 55 7.73 -18.93 -2.32
N GLY A 56 6.70 -19.25 -3.09
CA GLY A 56 5.40 -19.73 -2.61
C GLY A 56 4.36 -18.65 -2.33
N MET A 57 4.52 -17.42 -2.85
CA MET A 57 3.43 -16.45 -2.78
C MET A 57 2.32 -16.86 -3.74
N ASN A 58 1.12 -17.12 -3.22
CA ASN A 58 0.00 -17.58 -4.02
C ASN A 58 -0.90 -16.41 -4.46
N PRO A 59 -1.09 -16.16 -5.77
CA PRO A 59 -1.95 -15.08 -6.25
C PRO A 59 -3.44 -15.33 -5.95
N LEU A 60 -3.86 -16.59 -5.89
CA LEU A 60 -5.24 -16.97 -5.55
C LEU A 60 -5.56 -16.70 -4.07
N GLY A 61 -4.57 -16.82 -3.19
CA GLY A 61 -4.71 -16.51 -1.76
C GLY A 61 -4.95 -15.02 -1.47
N ILE A 62 -4.64 -14.13 -2.42
CA ILE A 62 -4.97 -12.70 -2.33
C ILE A 62 -6.40 -12.45 -2.78
N GLN A 63 -6.89 -13.21 -3.76
CA GLN A 63 -8.25 -13.09 -4.25
C GLN A 63 -9.28 -13.62 -3.24
N SER A 64 -8.94 -14.65 -2.45
CA SER A 64 -9.82 -15.14 -1.37
C SER A 64 -10.05 -14.11 -0.27
N GLU A 65 -9.06 -13.28 0.05
CA GLU A 65 -9.21 -12.17 1.00
C GLU A 65 -10.12 -11.06 0.45
N LEU A 66 -10.19 -10.91 -0.88
CA LEU A 66 -11.15 -10.01 -1.53
C LEU A 66 -12.56 -10.61 -1.55
N ARG A 67 -12.70 -11.92 -1.83
CA ARG A 67 -13.99 -12.64 -1.83
C ARG A 67 -14.68 -12.65 -0.47
N LYS A 68 -13.94 -12.67 0.65
CA LYS A 68 -14.52 -12.50 2.00
C LYS A 68 -15.17 -11.12 2.24
N HIS A 69 -14.88 -10.13 1.39
CA HIS A 69 -15.55 -8.82 1.39
C HIS A 69 -16.45 -8.63 0.16
N SER A 70 -16.62 -9.66 -0.69
CA SER A 70 -17.33 -9.55 -1.96
C SER A 70 -18.03 -10.88 -2.30
N GLU A 71 -19.01 -11.27 -1.49
CA GLU A 71 -20.02 -12.23 -1.94
C GLU A 71 -21.15 -11.45 -2.62
N CYS A 72 -20.96 -11.12 -3.91
CA CYS A 72 -22.03 -11.14 -4.92
C CYS A 72 -21.44 -10.89 -6.32
N SER A 73 -21.59 -11.90 -7.17
CA SER A 73 -21.57 -11.90 -8.64
C SER A 73 -20.24 -11.74 -9.40
N ASP A 74 -19.92 -12.84 -10.08
CA ASP A 74 -19.14 -12.94 -11.32
C ASP A 74 -19.78 -12.01 -12.38
N ASP A 75 -19.02 -11.35 -13.26
CA ASP A 75 -18.74 -11.87 -14.60
C ASP A 75 -17.39 -11.37 -15.16
N VAL A 76 -16.79 -12.22 -15.98
CA VAL A 76 -15.56 -12.00 -16.73
C VAL A 76 -15.89 -11.31 -18.05
N GLU A 77 -15.23 -10.19 -18.36
CA GLU A 77 -14.96 -9.90 -19.78
C GLU A 77 -13.67 -9.12 -20.04
N ASN A 78 -13.08 -9.54 -21.14
CA ASN A 78 -11.79 -9.28 -21.75
C ASN A 78 -11.75 -7.89 -22.42
N THR A 79 -10.62 -7.18 -22.41
CA THR A 79 -10.12 -6.46 -23.60
C THR A 79 -8.76 -5.79 -23.35
N SER A 80 -7.93 -5.93 -24.38
CA SER A 80 -6.57 -5.46 -24.54
C SER A 80 -6.44 -3.92 -24.56
N GLY A 81 -5.40 -3.44 -23.87
CA GLY A 81 -4.58 -2.32 -24.33
C GLY A 81 -5.25 -0.96 -24.46
N LYS A 82 -5.46 -0.26 -23.33
CA LYS A 82 -5.45 1.20 -23.25
C LYS A 82 -4.76 1.62 -21.96
N GLU A 83 -4.02 2.71 -22.01
CA GLU A 83 -3.50 3.40 -20.83
C GLU A 83 -4.69 3.86 -19.98
N ILE A 84 -5.01 3.11 -18.93
CA ILE A 84 -6.14 3.41 -18.05
C ILE A 84 -5.56 4.12 -16.82
N VAL A 85 -5.79 5.43 -16.74
CA VAL A 85 -5.81 6.13 -15.46
C VAL A 85 -6.98 5.55 -14.68
N VAL A 86 -6.71 4.58 -13.80
CA VAL A 86 -7.74 3.98 -12.95
C VAL A 86 -8.09 5.00 -11.88
N LEU A 87 -9.15 5.77 -12.12
CA LEU A 87 -9.88 6.46 -11.07
C LEU A 87 -10.27 5.39 -10.02
N PRO A 88 -10.11 5.63 -8.71
CA PRO A 88 -10.52 4.68 -7.69
C PRO A 88 -11.97 4.27 -7.97
N ARG A 89 -12.22 2.96 -8.19
CA ARG A 89 -13.58 2.44 -8.32
C ARG A 89 -14.32 2.79 -7.04
N ILE A 90 -15.28 3.72 -7.12
CA ILE A 90 -16.16 4.05 -6.01
C ILE A 90 -17.02 2.79 -5.82
N HIS A 91 -16.70 2.00 -4.78
CA HIS A 91 -17.33 0.70 -4.50
C HIS A 91 -18.74 0.81 -3.90
N GLU A 92 -19.25 2.02 -3.68
CA GLU A 92 -20.62 2.26 -3.16
C GLU A 92 -21.23 3.48 -3.86
N PRO A 93 -22.57 3.52 -4.06
CA PRO A 93 -23.23 4.75 -4.49
C PRO A 93 -22.81 5.89 -3.54
N PRO A 94 -22.50 7.10 -4.05
CA PRO A 94 -22.16 8.20 -3.18
C PRO A 94 -23.29 8.36 -2.16
N LYS A 95 -22.95 8.26 -0.87
CA LYS A 95 -23.89 8.48 0.23
C LYS A 95 -24.60 9.81 -0.01
N SER A 96 -25.86 9.96 0.43
CA SER A 96 -26.55 11.25 0.34
C SER A 96 -25.66 12.37 0.85
N ILE A 97 -25.72 13.55 0.23
CA ILE A 97 -24.96 14.73 0.66
C ILE A 97 -25.15 14.96 2.16
N GLU A 98 -26.35 14.75 2.68
CA GLU A 98 -26.68 14.84 4.11
C GLU A 98 -25.93 13.81 4.96
N SER A 99 -25.79 12.58 4.45
CA SER A 99 -25.01 11.52 5.10
C SER A 99 -23.50 11.82 5.07
N GLN A 100 -23.00 12.43 4.00
CA GLN A 100 -21.61 12.87 3.93
C GLN A 100 -21.34 14.04 4.89
N ILE A 101 -22.27 15.00 4.99
CA ILE A 101 -22.17 16.11 5.93
C ILE A 101 -22.18 15.61 7.38
N THR A 102 -23.07 14.67 7.71
CA THR A 102 -23.11 14.07 9.07
C THR A 102 -21.83 13.29 9.41
N ASP A 103 -21.30 12.50 8.47
CA ASP A 103 -20.01 11.81 8.63
C ASP A 103 -18.87 12.83 8.88
N LEU A 104 -18.85 13.94 8.13
CA LEU A 104 -17.85 15.00 8.32
C LEU A 104 -17.98 15.69 9.68
N ILE A 105 -19.20 16.04 10.10
CA ILE A 105 -19.44 16.63 11.42
C ILE A 105 -18.95 15.69 12.52
N GLN A 106 -19.26 14.39 12.43
CA GLN A 106 -18.80 13.40 13.39
C GLN A 106 -17.26 13.32 13.44
N GLN A 107 -16.59 13.34 12.27
CA GLN A 107 -15.13 13.32 12.21
C GLN A 107 -14.50 14.58 12.81
N LEU A 108 -15.10 15.76 12.59
CA LEU A 108 -14.65 17.02 13.17
C LEU A 108 -14.79 17.00 14.70
N ILE A 109 -15.91 16.54 15.24
CA ILE A 109 -16.11 16.39 16.69
C ILE A 109 -15.06 15.45 17.30
N ILE A 110 -14.80 14.31 16.64
CA ILE A 110 -13.77 13.36 17.11
C ILE A 110 -12.39 14.01 17.09
N LEU A 111 -12.08 14.79 16.05
CA LEU A 111 -10.82 15.49 15.95
C LEU A 111 -10.67 16.49 17.11
N ASP A 112 -11.69 17.29 17.38
CA ASP A 112 -11.69 18.25 18.48
C ASP A 112 -11.45 17.56 19.83
N LEU A 113 -12.19 16.49 20.12
CA LEU A 113 -11.98 15.70 21.34
C LEU A 113 -10.55 15.17 21.47
N LYS A 114 -9.98 14.66 20.37
CA LYS A 114 -8.59 14.18 20.35
C LYS A 114 -7.59 15.30 20.53
N THR A 115 -7.83 16.48 19.97
CA THR A 115 -6.94 17.63 20.15
C THR A 115 -6.97 18.15 21.58
N VAL A 116 -8.12 18.18 22.23
CA VAL A 116 -8.26 18.53 23.65
C VAL A 116 -7.51 17.50 24.51
N ALA A 117 -7.77 16.21 24.29
CA ALA A 117 -7.07 15.15 25.02
C ALA A 117 -5.55 15.20 24.84
N PHE A 118 -5.07 15.55 23.64
CA PHE A 118 -3.64 15.76 23.40
C PHE A 118 -3.10 16.99 24.13
N ARG A 119 -3.84 18.10 24.14
CA ARG A 119 -3.45 19.34 24.84
C ARG A 119 -3.35 19.14 26.34
N ASP A 120 -4.29 18.39 26.91
CA ASP A 120 -4.38 18.10 28.35
C ASP A 120 -3.51 16.90 28.78
N CYS A 121 -2.84 16.23 27.84
CA CYS A 121 -2.03 15.09 28.21
C CYS A 121 -0.80 15.52 29.03
N SER A 122 -0.42 14.70 30.01
CA SER A 122 0.72 14.98 30.89
C SER A 122 2.08 15.09 30.17
N TYR A 123 2.13 14.69 28.90
CA TYR A 123 3.32 14.77 28.04
C TYR A 123 3.39 16.06 27.21
N ASN A 124 2.36 16.91 27.25
CA ASN A 124 2.33 18.20 26.57
C ASN A 124 2.50 19.35 27.58
N PRO A 125 3.75 19.75 27.90
CA PRO A 125 3.98 20.79 28.88
C PRO A 125 3.44 22.15 28.40
N THR A 126 2.68 22.83 29.24
CA THR A 126 2.12 24.17 28.95
C THR A 126 3.19 25.27 28.87
N THR A 127 4.38 24.99 29.40
CA THR A 127 5.54 25.87 29.34
C THR A 127 6.74 25.12 28.75
N LEU A 128 7.25 25.59 27.62
CA LEU A 128 8.47 25.05 27.05
C LEU A 128 9.68 25.57 27.83
N PRO A 129 10.62 24.70 28.23
CA PRO A 129 11.84 25.16 28.88
C PRO A 129 12.66 26.03 27.91
N PRO A 130 13.37 27.06 28.40
CA PRO A 130 14.21 27.89 27.55
C PRO A 130 15.24 27.00 26.85
N LEU A 131 15.36 27.15 25.53
CA LEU A 131 16.39 26.48 24.75
C LEU A 131 17.75 26.88 25.33
N LYS A 132 18.43 25.93 25.97
CA LYS A 132 19.81 26.13 26.43
C LYS A 132 20.62 26.48 25.19
N ARG A 133 20.98 27.76 25.02
CA ARG A 133 21.99 28.16 24.05
C ARG A 133 23.25 27.38 24.40
N ARG A 134 23.62 26.41 23.56
CA ARG A 134 24.94 25.78 23.67
C ARG A 134 25.95 26.93 23.56
N CYS A 135 26.68 27.19 24.63
CA CYS A 135 27.91 27.99 24.55
C CYS A 135 28.77 27.36 23.45
N GLN A 136 28.92 28.08 22.35
CA GLN A 136 30.03 27.86 21.45
C GLN A 136 31.28 28.34 22.19
N ARG A 137 32.33 27.52 22.10
CA ARG A 137 33.64 27.72 22.73
C ARG A 137 34.22 29.09 22.44
#